data_AF-A0A524MLG2-F1
#
_entry.id   AF-A0A524MLG2-F1
#
_cell.length_a   1.000
_cell.length_b   1.000
_cell.length_c   1.000
_cell.angle_alpha   90.00
_cell.angle_beta   90.00
_cell.angle_gamma   90.00
#
_symmetry.space_group_name_H-M   'P 1'
#
loop_
_entity.id
_entity.type
_entity.pdbx_description
1 polymer ?
#
loop_
_entity_poly.entity_id
_entity_poly.type
_entity_poly.pdbx_seq_one_letter_code
_entity_poly.pdbx_strand_id
1 'polypeptide(L)' 'PVEWEEAGFREYFNENSVCLVEWPEKAEKLLPIADIQIVFTIIETGRDIEIQAGTEAGRQCLNDWQAKRYP' A
#
# COMPACT_ATOMS: atom_id res chain seq x y z
N PRO A 1 0.99 -17.99 -11.07
CA PRO A 1 2.42 -17.56 -11.13
C PRO A 1 2.83 -17.01 -12.50
N VAL A 2 2.61 -17.76 -13.59
CA VAL A 2 2.92 -17.32 -14.97
C VAL A 2 1.89 -16.34 -15.51
N GLU A 3 0.59 -16.59 -15.29
CA GLU A 3 -0.51 -15.73 -15.77
C GLU A 3 -0.41 -14.27 -15.30
N TRP A 4 0.18 -14.00 -14.14
CA TRP A 4 0.33 -12.63 -13.60
C TRP A 4 1.48 -11.89 -14.29
N GLU A 5 2.59 -12.56 -14.54
CA GLU A 5 3.69 -11.98 -15.31
C GLU A 5 3.26 -11.75 -16.78
N GLU A 6 2.52 -12.70 -17.37
CA GLU A 6 1.99 -12.59 -18.74
C GLU A 6 0.92 -11.50 -18.90
N ALA A 7 0.20 -11.15 -17.82
CA ALA A 7 -0.76 -10.04 -17.79
C ALA A 7 -0.09 -8.66 -17.62
N GLY A 8 1.24 -8.57 -17.58
CA GLY A 8 1.96 -7.31 -17.40
C GLY A 8 1.90 -6.77 -15.96
N PHE A 9 1.63 -7.64 -14.96
CA PHE A 9 1.46 -7.23 -13.57
C PHE A 9 2.62 -6.36 -13.03
N ARG A 10 3.86 -6.66 -13.44
CA ARG A 10 5.05 -5.90 -13.04
C ARG A 10 5.13 -4.51 -13.67
N GLU A 11 4.55 -4.30 -14.84
CA GLU A 11 4.63 -3.04 -15.57
C GLU A 11 3.80 -1.93 -14.89
N TYR A 12 2.80 -2.30 -14.09
CA TYR A 12 2.01 -1.35 -13.29
C TYR A 12 2.80 -0.73 -12.14
N PHE A 13 3.80 -1.43 -11.60
CA PHE A 13 4.64 -0.93 -10.50
C PHE A 13 5.81 -0.12 -11.05
N ASN A 14 5.52 1.11 -11.44
CA ASN A 14 6.49 2.07 -11.96
C ASN A 14 6.41 3.41 -11.22
N GLU A 15 7.41 4.26 -11.39
CA GLU A 15 7.54 5.55 -10.72
C GLU A 15 6.42 6.56 -11.08
N ASN A 16 5.64 6.28 -12.12
CA ASN A 16 4.62 7.18 -12.66
C ASN A 16 3.20 6.76 -12.28
N SER A 17 3.05 5.73 -11.45
CA SER A 17 1.75 5.14 -11.10
C SER A 17 1.57 5.07 -9.59
N VAL A 18 0.32 5.22 -9.13
CA VAL A 18 -0.07 4.87 -7.75
C VAL A 18 -0.82 3.55 -7.82
N CYS A 19 -0.29 2.52 -7.17
CA CYS A 19 -0.89 1.20 -7.10
C CYS A 19 -1.57 1.01 -5.75
N LEU A 20 -2.87 0.70 -5.77
CA LEU A 20 -3.60 0.21 -4.60
C LEU A 20 -3.83 -1.30 -4.77
N VAL A 21 -3.25 -2.09 -3.87
CA VAL A 21 -3.34 -3.55 -3.92
C VAL A 21 -4.15 -4.04 -2.73
N GLU A 22 -5.29 -4.67 -3.00
CA GLU A 22 -6.06 -5.40 -1.99
C GLU A 22 -5.54 -6.84 -1.85
N TRP A 23 -5.61 -7.39 -0.63
CA TRP A 23 -5.15 -8.75 -0.30
C TRP A 23 -3.69 -9.01 -0.75
N PRO A 24 -2.72 -8.16 -0.35
CA PRO A 24 -1.33 -8.27 -0.81
C PRO A 24 -0.68 -9.62 -0.47
N GLU A 25 -1.16 -10.30 0.57
CA GLU A 25 -0.69 -11.62 0.96
C GLU A 25 -0.95 -12.70 -0.11
N LYS A 26 -1.94 -12.51 -0.99
CA LYS A 26 -2.20 -13.44 -2.11
C LYS A 26 -1.20 -13.31 -3.26
N ALA A 27 -0.47 -12.20 -3.33
CA ALA A 27 0.56 -11.96 -4.32
C ALA A 27 1.97 -12.35 -3.82
N GLU A 28 2.07 -12.86 -2.58
CA GLU A 28 3.30 -13.35 -1.95
C GLU A 28 4.53 -12.44 -2.24
N LYS A 29 5.57 -12.98 -2.88
CA LYS A 29 6.83 -12.29 -3.19
C LYS A 29 6.83 -11.53 -4.52
N LEU A 30 5.68 -11.42 -5.19
CA LEU A 30 5.57 -10.74 -6.48
C LEU A 30 5.42 -9.23 -6.32
N LEU A 31 5.05 -8.76 -5.14
CA LEU A 31 4.90 -7.35 -4.84
C LEU A 31 6.24 -6.71 -4.45
N PRO A 32 6.50 -5.47 -4.90
CA PRO A 32 7.55 -4.65 -4.28
C PRO A 32 7.18 -4.32 -2.83
N ILE A 33 8.16 -3.78 -2.09
CA ILE A 33 7.88 -3.20 -0.76
C ILE A 33 6.89 -2.06 -0.95
N ALA A 34 5.75 -2.11 -0.27
CA ALA A 34 4.77 -1.04 -0.31
C ALA A 34 5.32 0.23 0.35
N ASP A 35 5.13 1.38 -0.28
CA ASP A 35 5.44 2.67 0.33
C ASP A 35 4.60 2.89 1.59
N ILE A 36 3.30 2.58 1.51
CA ILE A 36 2.34 2.65 2.61
C ILE A 36 1.59 1.33 2.71
N GLN A 37 1.53 0.77 3.91
CA GLN A 37 0.66 -0.35 4.27
C GLN A 37 -0.49 0.15 5.14
N ILE A 38 -1.71 -0.26 4.80
CA ILE A 38 -2.93 0.07 5.56
C ILE A 38 -3.58 -1.23 5.99
N VAL A 39 -3.73 -1.44 7.30
CA VAL A 39 -4.37 -2.62 7.87
C VAL A 39 -5.67 -2.20 8.54
N PHE A 40 -6.76 -2.84 8.14
CA PHE A 40 -8.08 -2.63 8.72
C PHE A 40 -8.40 -3.77 9.67
N THR A 41 -8.61 -3.44 10.95
CA THR A 41 -9.14 -4.37 11.95
C THR A 41 -10.61 -4.06 12.18
N ILE A 42 -11.48 -5.02 11.90
CA ILE A 42 -12.92 -4.88 12.17
C ILE A 42 -13.12 -5.07 13.68
N ILE A 43 -13.70 -4.06 14.33
CA ILE A 43 -14.04 -4.06 15.76
C ILE A 43 -15.56 -3.98 15.93
N GLU A 44 -16.07 -4.17 17.15
CA GLU A 44 -17.52 -4.21 17.43
C GLU A 44 -18.28 -3.01 16.84
N THR A 45 -17.72 -1.80 16.95
CA THR A 45 -18.27 -0.59 16.37
C THR A 45 -17.23 0.15 15.54
N GLY A 46 -17.14 -0.22 14.26
CA GLY A 46 -16.33 0.50 13.28
C GLY A 46 -15.10 -0.28 12.84
N ARG A 47 -14.02 0.46 12.56
CA ARG A 47 -12.74 -0.11 12.12
C ARG A 47 -11.63 0.60 12.85
N ASP A 48 -10.68 -0.17 13.35
CA ASP A 48 -9.37 0.33 13.69
C ASP A 48 -8.50 0.27 12.43
N ILE A 49 -7.74 1.34 12.16
CA ILE A 49 -6.93 1.46 10.96
C ILE A 49 -5.51 1.77 11.38
N GLU A 50 -4.62 0.83 11.10
CA GLU A 50 -3.18 1.02 11.25
C GLU A 50 -2.57 1.39 9.90
N ILE A 51 -1.76 2.45 9.88
CA ILE A 51 -1.07 2.93 8.68
C ILE A 51 0.43 2.97 8.98
N GLN A 52 1.22 2.27 8.16
CA GLN A 52 2.67 2.18 8.29
C GLN A 52 3.36 2.59 6.99
N ALA A 53 4.51 3.24 7.08
CA ALA A 53 5.35 3.54 5.92
C ALA A 53 6.49 2.52 5.78
N GLY A 54 6.56 1.86 4.63
CA GLY A 54 7.64 0.90 4.30
C GLY A 54 8.86 1.55 3.65
N THR A 55 8.72 2.76 3.10
CA THR A 55 9.78 3.48 2.38
C THR A 55 9.90 4.95 2.84
N GLU A 56 10.92 5.65 2.34
CA GLU A 56 11.06 7.09 2.57
C GLU A 56 9.94 7.91 1.92
N ALA A 57 9.55 7.56 0.68
CA ALA A 57 8.42 8.19 0.01
C ALA A 57 7.14 8.04 0.83
N GLY A 58 6.88 6.83 1.35
CA GLY A 58 5.74 6.59 2.25
C GLY A 58 5.79 7.42 3.53
N ARG A 59 6.96 7.57 4.15
CA ARG A 59 7.12 8.41 5.35
C ARG A 59 6.79 9.88 5.06
N GLN A 60 7.26 10.41 3.93
CA GLN A 60 6.96 11.77 3.50
C GLN A 60 5.46 11.95 3.29
N CYS A 61 4.81 11.01 2.61
CA CYS A 61 3.36 11.01 2.43
C CYS A 61 2.60 11.03 3.77
N LEU A 62 3.01 10.23 4.75
CA LEU A 62 2.34 10.21 6.07
C LEU A 62 2.54 11.50 6.85
N ASN A 63 3.75 12.08 6.82
CA ASN A 63 4.03 13.36 7.47
C ASN A 63 3.18 14.49 6.86
N ASP A 64 3.13 14.57 5.54
CA ASP A 64 2.33 15.57 4.82
C ASP A 64 0.83 15.41 5.12
N TRP A 65 0.34 14.17 5.19
CA TRP A 65 -1.05 13.89 5.55
C TRP A 65 -1.36 14.31 7.00
N GLN A 66 -0.48 14.01 7.95
CA GLN A 66 -0.66 14.40 9.35
C GLN A 66 -0.67 15.92 9.52
N ALA A 67 0.26 16.64 8.87
CA ALA A 67 0.30 18.09 8.88
C ALA A 67 -0.99 18.72 8.30
N LYS A 68 -1.58 18.11 7.28
CA LYS A 68 -2.87 18.55 6.71
C LYS A 68 -4.07 18.21 7.57
N ARG A 69 -3.99 17.14 8.36
CA ARG A 69 -5.09 16.66 9.23
C ARG A 69 -5.20 17.47 10.52
N TYR A 70 -4.09 18.03 11.01
CA TYR A 70 -4.01 18.91 12.16
C TYR A 70 -3.26 20.20 11.80
N PRO A 71 -3.89 21.11 11.02
CA PRO A 71 -3.27 22.36 10.60
C PRO A 71 -3.05 23.34 11.76
#